data_AF-A0A2N0BGH0-F1
#
_entry.id   AF-A0A2N0BGH0-F1
#
_cell.length_a   1.000
_cell.length_b   1.000
_cell.length_c   1.000
_cell.angle_alpha   90.00
_cell.angle_beta   90.00
_cell.angle_gamma   90.00
#
_symmetry.space_group_name_H-M   'P 1'
#
loop_
_entity.id
_entity.type
_entity.pdbx_description
1 polymer ?
#
loop_
_entity_poly.entity_id
_entity_poly.type
_entity_poly.pdbx_seq_one_letter_code
_entity_poly.pdbx_strand_id
1 'polypeptide(L)'
;MNLMLVNLGCGSRYHKAWTNIDFLKSGPDVIQHDLRSGIPLKADSADVVYHSHVLEHFSRQDGLTFLRNCFRILKPGGFIRVVVPDLETIISEYLLQMKSAKEGNIEAAARYDWILLELFDQAVRNFSGGDMLGHWKRNPIPAEEYIIERLGSEVKNALKEIRSQSVVSDKQYSPTILSRIIARSKRYCLRILGYTHEMAEIGKFRKSGEIHYWMYDEYSLKRALLEAGFVNPSRRAADQSAIADFNSYSLDTEIDGSVRKPDSLFVEAMKPL
;
A
#
# COMPACT_ATOMS: atom_id res chain seq x y z
N MET A 1 13.53 -22.25 20.68
CA MET A 1 13.10 -20.87 21.06
C MET A 1 11.99 -20.46 20.11
N ASN A 2 10.95 -19.80 20.60
CA ASN A 2 9.87 -19.31 19.75
C ASN A 2 10.38 -18.06 18.99
N LEU A 3 10.25 -18.03 17.66
CA LEU A 3 10.65 -16.87 16.86
C LEU A 3 9.67 -15.72 17.06
N MET A 4 10.16 -14.49 17.20
CA MET A 4 9.35 -13.29 17.22
C MET A 4 9.22 -12.73 15.81
N LEU A 5 8.06 -12.95 15.20
CA LEU A 5 7.70 -12.49 13.86
C LEU A 5 6.85 -11.22 13.97
N VAL A 6 7.17 -10.17 13.22
CA VAL A 6 6.47 -8.87 13.29
C VAL A 6 5.93 -8.49 11.91
N ASN A 7 4.63 -8.21 11.83
CA ASN A 7 3.95 -7.77 10.61
C ASN A 7 3.47 -6.32 10.80
N LEU A 8 4.04 -5.40 10.04
CA LEU A 8 3.76 -3.97 10.14
C LEU A 8 2.84 -3.53 8.99
N GLY A 9 1.78 -2.77 9.30
CA GLY A 9 0.75 -2.35 8.35
C GLY A 9 -0.06 -3.53 7.82
N CYS A 10 -0.47 -4.43 8.71
CA CYS A 10 -1.04 -5.72 8.34
C CYS A 10 -2.43 -5.65 7.67
N GLY A 11 -3.15 -4.53 7.79
CA GLY A 11 -4.52 -4.39 7.31
C GLY A 11 -5.40 -5.55 7.76
N SER A 12 -6.17 -6.13 6.83
CA SER A 12 -6.99 -7.33 7.07
C SER A 12 -6.26 -8.65 6.77
N ARG A 13 -4.96 -8.61 6.55
CA ARG A 13 -4.16 -9.73 6.04
C ARG A 13 -3.00 -10.04 6.99
N TYR A 14 -3.30 -10.90 7.94
CA TYR A 14 -2.40 -11.24 9.03
C TYR A 14 -2.59 -12.67 9.52
N HIS A 15 -1.59 -13.17 10.24
CA HIS A 15 -1.61 -14.51 10.83
C HIS A 15 -1.33 -14.42 12.34
N LYS A 16 -1.98 -15.28 13.14
CA LYS A 16 -1.89 -15.27 14.62
C LYS A 16 -0.50 -15.54 15.20
N ALA A 17 0.39 -16.14 14.40
CA ALA A 17 1.78 -16.37 14.79
C ALA A 17 2.63 -15.08 14.76
N TRP A 18 2.12 -14.02 14.13
CA TRP A 18 2.81 -12.75 13.98
C TRP A 18 2.30 -11.73 15.00
N THR A 19 3.19 -10.87 15.47
CA THR A 19 2.83 -9.63 16.16
C THR A 19 2.39 -8.63 15.10
N ASN A 20 1.08 -8.43 14.97
CA ASN A 20 0.49 -7.61 13.91
C ASN A 20 0.25 -6.19 14.42
N ILE A 21 0.75 -5.19 13.68
CA ILE A 21 0.66 -3.78 14.04
C ILE A 21 0.07 -3.01 12.87
N ASP A 22 -0.95 -2.19 13.11
CA ASP A 22 -1.59 -1.39 12.07
C ASP A 22 -2.14 -0.07 12.60
N PHE A 23 -2.34 0.92 11.72
CA PHE A 23 -2.93 2.21 12.09
C PHE A 23 -4.39 2.08 12.52
N LEU A 24 -5.13 1.14 11.92
CA LEU A 24 -6.50 0.81 12.27
C LEU A 24 -6.58 -0.58 12.89
N LYS A 25 -7.45 -0.74 13.90
CA LYS A 25 -7.68 -2.05 14.51
C LYS A 25 -8.62 -2.89 13.63
N SER A 26 -8.04 -3.69 12.74
CA SER A 26 -8.78 -4.59 11.83
C SER A 26 -9.24 -5.90 12.48
N GLY A 27 -8.68 -6.27 13.63
CA GLY A 27 -9.02 -7.49 14.35
C GLY A 27 -8.52 -7.55 15.80
N PRO A 28 -8.86 -8.61 16.55
CA PRO A 28 -8.48 -8.76 17.96
C PRO A 28 -6.96 -8.89 18.16
N ASP A 29 -6.26 -9.51 17.20
CA ASP A 29 -4.82 -9.79 17.26
C ASP A 29 -3.96 -8.67 16.65
N VAL A 30 -4.55 -7.49 16.45
CA VAL A 30 -3.88 -6.33 15.83
C VAL A 30 -3.68 -5.22 16.86
N ILE A 31 -2.42 -4.84 17.03
CA ILE A 31 -2.00 -3.72 17.87
C ILE A 31 -2.21 -2.43 17.07
N GLN A 32 -3.11 -1.58 17.53
CA GLN A 32 -3.34 -0.29 16.89
C GLN A 32 -2.19 0.67 17.22
N HIS A 33 -1.41 1.07 16.21
CA HIS A 33 -0.30 1.99 16.36
C HIS A 33 0.03 2.74 15.06
N ASP A 34 0.39 4.01 15.18
CA ASP A 34 0.87 4.82 14.06
C ASP A 34 2.38 4.66 13.88
N LEU A 35 2.79 3.93 12.85
CA LEU A 35 4.19 3.63 12.55
C LEU A 35 5.03 4.87 12.21
N ARG A 36 4.40 6.03 11.92
CA ARG A 36 5.11 7.32 11.77
C ARG A 36 5.74 7.80 13.08
N SER A 37 5.22 7.30 14.21
CA SER A 37 5.75 7.58 15.55
C SER A 37 6.83 6.57 15.98
N GLY A 38 7.22 5.65 15.10
CA GLY A 38 8.16 4.56 15.38
C GLY A 38 7.45 3.22 15.58
N ILE A 39 8.24 2.16 15.86
CA ILE A 39 7.72 0.81 16.11
C ILE A 39 7.75 0.54 17.62
N PRO A 40 6.63 0.17 18.26
CA PRO A 40 6.50 0.08 19.72
C PRO A 40 7.09 -1.22 20.28
N LEU A 41 8.25 -1.63 19.77
CA LEU A 41 8.98 -2.83 20.17
C LEU A 41 10.41 -2.46 20.59
N LYS A 42 11.01 -3.28 21.45
CA LYS A 42 12.38 -3.08 21.93
C LYS A 42 13.39 -3.31 20.81
N ALA A 43 14.58 -2.71 20.93
CA ALA A 43 15.69 -3.05 20.06
C ALA A 43 16.05 -4.54 20.19
N ASP A 44 16.55 -5.15 19.11
CA ASP A 44 17.03 -6.53 19.09
C ASP A 44 16.04 -7.55 19.69
N SER A 45 14.75 -7.39 19.40
CA SER A 45 13.67 -8.23 19.94
C SER A 45 13.02 -9.13 18.89
N ALA A 46 12.96 -8.70 17.63
CA ALA A 46 12.34 -9.43 16.53
C ALA A 46 13.36 -10.31 15.79
N ASP A 47 12.96 -11.51 15.40
CA ASP A 47 13.73 -12.38 14.52
C ASP A 47 13.42 -12.06 13.04
N VAL A 48 12.17 -11.68 12.76
CA VAL A 48 11.69 -11.32 11.42
C VAL A 48 10.80 -10.09 11.46
N VAL A 49 10.99 -9.20 10.50
CA VAL A 49 10.08 -8.09 10.20
C VAL A 49 9.55 -8.24 8.78
N TYR A 50 8.23 -8.16 8.63
CA TYR A 50 7.54 -8.16 7.35
C TYR A 50 6.66 -6.92 7.27
N HIS A 51 6.59 -6.31 6.09
CA HIS A 51 5.53 -5.37 5.76
C HIS A 51 5.23 -5.44 4.27
N SER A 52 3.96 -5.20 3.93
CA SER A 52 3.49 -5.22 2.55
C SER A 52 2.59 -4.04 2.29
N HIS A 53 2.95 -3.25 1.29
CA HIS A 53 2.28 -2.03 0.88
C HIS A 53 2.18 -1.01 2.03
N VAL A 54 3.36 -0.59 2.52
CA VAL A 54 3.51 0.30 3.70
C VAL A 54 4.55 1.37 3.43
N LEU A 55 5.72 0.99 2.92
CA LEU A 55 6.87 1.89 2.78
C LEU A 55 6.58 3.05 1.82
N GLU A 56 5.79 2.79 0.78
CA GLU A 56 5.38 3.77 -0.22
C GLU A 56 4.52 4.91 0.36
N HIS A 57 3.89 4.70 1.50
CA HIS A 57 3.10 5.72 2.19
C HIS A 57 3.96 6.71 3.00
N PHE A 58 5.28 6.53 3.01
CA PHE A 58 6.21 7.46 3.64
C PHE A 58 6.89 8.34 2.60
N SER A 59 7.21 9.59 2.99
CA SER A 59 8.15 10.39 2.22
C SER A 59 9.49 9.68 2.14
N ARG A 60 10.35 10.00 1.15
CA ARG A 60 11.67 9.37 1.01
C ARG A 60 12.48 9.40 2.32
N GLN A 61 12.43 10.51 3.06
CA GLN A 61 13.16 10.66 4.32
C GLN A 61 12.52 9.88 5.46
N ASP A 62 11.18 9.91 5.56
CA ASP A 62 10.45 9.20 6.60
C ASP A 62 10.52 7.68 6.38
N GLY A 63 10.53 7.22 5.12
CA GLY A 63 10.68 5.83 4.74
C GLY A 63 12.04 5.27 5.17
N LEU A 64 13.12 6.04 4.99
CA LEU A 64 14.44 5.66 5.52
C LEU A 64 14.43 5.58 7.06
N THR A 65 13.76 6.52 7.74
CA THR A 65 13.59 6.48 9.20
C THR A 65 12.78 5.25 9.64
N PHE A 66 11.75 4.87 8.89
CA PHE A 66 10.95 3.68 9.12
C PHE A 66 11.79 2.40 8.94
N LEU A 67 12.58 2.30 7.87
CA LEU A 67 13.50 1.17 7.67
C LEU A 67 14.56 1.06 8.79
N ARG A 68 15.09 2.20 9.27
CA ARG A 68 15.99 2.21 10.43
C ARG A 68 15.30 1.75 11.72
N ASN A 69 14.01 2.04 11.90
CA ASN A 69 13.23 1.49 13.01
C ASN A 69 13.04 -0.02 12.87
N CYS A 70 12.81 -0.54 11.65
CA CYS A 70 12.77 -1.97 11.39
C CYS A 70 14.12 -2.62 11.74
N PHE A 71 15.23 -2.01 11.30
CA PHE A 71 16.59 -2.44 11.64
C PHE A 71 16.84 -2.44 13.16
N ARG A 72 16.38 -1.40 13.87
CA ARG A 72 16.53 -1.29 15.32
C ARG A 72 15.89 -2.47 16.05
N ILE A 73 14.67 -2.87 15.66
CA ILE A 73 13.94 -3.92 16.37
C ILE A 73 14.40 -5.33 16.03
N LEU A 74 15.03 -5.55 14.87
CA LEU A 74 15.58 -6.84 14.48
C LEU A 74 16.78 -7.20 15.35
N LYS A 75 16.91 -8.46 15.74
CA LYS A 75 18.13 -9.03 16.32
C LYS A 75 19.26 -9.06 15.28
N PRO A 76 20.53 -9.07 15.70
CA PRO A 76 21.64 -9.43 14.82
C PRO A 76 21.36 -10.78 14.13
N GLY A 77 21.55 -10.85 12.81
CA GLY A 77 21.19 -12.00 11.98
C GLY A 77 19.69 -12.11 11.62
N GLY A 78 18.84 -11.19 12.08
CA GLY A 78 17.41 -11.16 11.75
C GLY A 78 17.13 -10.71 10.31
N PHE A 79 15.94 -11.06 9.80
CA PHE A 79 15.54 -10.83 8.42
C PHE A 79 14.43 -9.77 8.30
N ILE A 80 14.49 -8.97 7.25
CA ILE A 80 13.36 -8.15 6.80
C ILE A 80 12.88 -8.64 5.43
N ARG A 81 11.56 -8.70 5.25
CA ARG A 81 10.90 -8.83 3.95
C ARG A 81 10.05 -7.59 3.70
N VAL A 82 10.36 -6.90 2.61
CA VAL A 82 9.69 -5.67 2.18
C VAL A 82 8.94 -5.95 0.89
N VAL A 83 7.65 -5.63 0.88
CA VAL A 83 6.79 -5.72 -0.31
C VAL A 83 6.20 -4.34 -0.59
N VAL A 84 6.37 -3.87 -1.82
CA VAL A 84 5.91 -2.56 -2.31
C VAL A 84 5.39 -2.70 -3.75
N PRO A 85 4.59 -1.77 -4.29
CA PRO A 85 4.30 -1.71 -5.72
C PRO A 85 5.59 -1.67 -6.55
N ASP A 86 5.69 -2.50 -7.60
CA ASP A 86 6.86 -2.59 -8.47
C ASP A 86 6.85 -1.47 -9.51
N LEU A 87 7.54 -0.36 -9.22
CA LEU A 87 7.64 0.78 -10.13
C LEU A 87 8.25 0.41 -11.49
N GLU A 88 9.23 -0.49 -11.51
CA GLU A 88 9.91 -0.91 -12.74
C GLU A 88 8.94 -1.66 -13.65
N THR A 89 8.14 -2.57 -13.08
CA THR A 89 7.09 -3.27 -13.82
C THR A 89 6.01 -2.32 -14.31
N ILE A 90 5.55 -1.37 -13.47
CA ILE A 90 4.53 -0.37 -13.87
C ILE A 90 5.03 0.48 -15.04
N ILE A 91 6.28 0.98 -14.99
CA ILE A 91 6.87 1.78 -16.07
C ILE A 91 7.03 0.94 -17.34
N SER A 92 7.47 -0.32 -17.22
CA SER A 92 7.64 -1.21 -18.36
C SER A 92 6.32 -1.46 -19.08
N GLU A 93 5.25 -1.72 -18.33
CA GLU A 93 3.90 -1.83 -18.90
C GLU A 93 3.44 -0.52 -19.52
N TYR A 94 3.65 0.61 -18.86
CA TYR A 94 3.31 1.92 -19.41
C TYR A 94 3.94 2.13 -20.79
N LEU A 95 5.25 1.84 -20.93
CA LEU A 95 5.97 1.98 -22.20
C LEU A 95 5.45 0.99 -23.26
N LEU A 96 5.19 -0.26 -22.86
CA LEU A 96 4.66 -1.30 -23.73
C LEU A 96 3.29 -0.94 -24.30
N GLN A 97 2.33 -0.63 -23.42
CA GLN A 97 0.96 -0.31 -23.81
C GLN A 97 0.91 1.01 -24.60
N MET A 98 1.69 2.02 -24.21
CA MET A 98 1.79 3.28 -24.95
C MET A 98 2.29 3.06 -26.38
N LYS A 99 3.35 2.26 -26.57
CA LYS A 99 3.91 2.00 -27.90
C LYS A 99 2.89 1.30 -28.79
N SER A 100 2.25 0.25 -28.29
CA SER A 100 1.25 -0.49 -29.07
C SER A 100 0.00 0.34 -29.36
N ALA A 101 -0.46 1.17 -28.41
CA ALA A 101 -1.58 2.09 -28.62
C ALA A 101 -1.29 3.11 -29.74
N LYS A 102 -0.06 3.65 -29.81
CA LYS A 102 0.38 4.57 -30.89
C LYS A 102 0.36 3.92 -32.27
N GLU A 103 0.51 2.61 -32.34
CA GLU A 103 0.43 1.83 -33.59
C GLU A 103 -1.03 1.50 -33.97
N GLY A 104 -2.01 1.97 -33.19
CA GLY A 104 -3.45 1.81 -33.47
C GLY A 104 -4.10 0.63 -32.78
N ASN A 105 -3.42 -0.06 -31.86
CA ASN A 105 -4.02 -1.16 -31.10
C ASN A 105 -5.01 -0.63 -30.05
N ILE A 106 -6.30 -0.86 -30.27
CA ILE A 106 -7.40 -0.40 -29.42
C ILE A 106 -7.37 -1.06 -28.03
N GLU A 107 -7.03 -2.34 -27.95
CA GLU A 107 -6.93 -3.04 -26.66
C GLU A 107 -5.78 -2.48 -25.83
N ALA A 108 -4.63 -2.22 -26.46
CA ALA A 108 -3.50 -1.58 -25.81
C ALA A 108 -3.82 -0.16 -25.34
N ALA A 109 -4.66 0.59 -26.07
CA ALA A 109 -5.12 1.90 -25.63
C ALA A 109 -5.95 1.82 -24.33
N ALA A 110 -6.84 0.84 -24.21
CA ALA A 110 -7.60 0.62 -22.97
C ALA A 110 -6.69 0.20 -21.80
N ARG A 111 -5.67 -0.63 -22.05
CA ARG A 111 -4.66 -1.02 -21.04
C ARG A 111 -3.77 0.16 -20.66
N TYR A 112 -3.46 1.03 -21.62
CA TYR A 112 -2.70 2.26 -21.41
C TYR A 112 -3.45 3.23 -20.47
N ASP A 113 -4.76 3.41 -20.66
CA ASP A 113 -5.57 4.24 -19.77
C ASP A 113 -5.51 3.71 -18.32
N TRP A 114 -5.55 2.38 -18.14
CA TRP A 114 -5.42 1.78 -16.82
C TRP A 114 -4.02 1.98 -16.21
N ILE A 115 -2.95 1.65 -16.94
CA ILE A 115 -1.60 1.71 -16.37
C ILE A 115 -1.17 3.14 -16.04
N LEU A 116 -1.74 4.15 -16.71
CA LEU A 116 -1.61 5.55 -16.31
C LEU A 116 -2.19 5.82 -14.92
N LEU A 117 -3.38 5.28 -14.62
CA LEU A 117 -3.99 5.42 -13.30
C LEU A 117 -3.17 4.69 -12.24
N GLU A 118 -2.73 3.46 -12.53
CA GLU A 118 -1.87 2.69 -11.62
C GLU A 118 -0.57 3.44 -11.30
N LEU A 119 0.04 4.10 -12.29
CA LEU A 119 1.25 4.90 -12.13
C LEU A 119 1.04 6.22 -11.39
N PHE A 120 -0.02 6.97 -11.70
CA PHE A 120 -0.18 8.35 -11.22
C PHE A 120 -1.20 8.51 -10.10
N ASP A 121 -2.37 7.89 -10.21
CA ASP A 121 -3.51 8.15 -9.30
C ASP A 121 -3.14 7.87 -7.84
N GLN A 122 -2.37 6.81 -7.59
CA GLN A 122 -1.86 6.46 -6.25
C GLN A 122 -1.02 7.57 -5.60
N ALA A 123 -0.33 8.39 -6.40
CA ALA A 123 0.56 9.46 -5.93
C ALA A 123 -0.09 10.86 -5.94
N VAL A 124 -1.01 11.11 -6.88
CA VAL A 124 -1.52 12.46 -7.16
C VAL A 124 -2.96 12.70 -6.73
N ARG A 125 -3.75 11.65 -6.44
CA ARG A 125 -5.16 11.81 -6.07
C ARG A 125 -5.37 12.69 -4.84
N ASN A 126 -6.56 13.26 -4.72
CA ASN A 126 -6.95 14.14 -3.60
C ASN A 126 -8.25 13.70 -2.91
N PHE A 127 -8.76 12.51 -3.25
CA PHE A 127 -9.95 11.91 -2.67
C PHE A 127 -9.82 10.38 -2.66
N SER A 128 -10.57 9.74 -1.76
CA SER A 128 -10.47 8.30 -1.51
C SER A 128 -10.89 7.49 -2.74
N GLY A 129 -10.11 6.45 -3.05
CA GLY A 129 -10.29 5.59 -4.23
C GLY A 129 -9.87 6.20 -5.57
N GLY A 130 -9.72 7.53 -5.65
CA GLY A 130 -9.21 8.22 -6.84
C GLY A 130 -9.96 7.92 -8.14
N ASP A 131 -9.29 8.17 -9.26
CA ASP A 131 -9.83 7.87 -10.58
C ASP A 131 -9.80 6.35 -10.87
N MET A 132 -8.99 5.57 -10.16
CA MET A 132 -8.99 4.10 -10.26
C MET A 132 -10.35 3.50 -9.87
N LEU A 133 -10.96 3.96 -8.77
CA LEU A 133 -12.30 3.53 -8.40
C LEU A 133 -13.35 3.96 -9.44
N GLY A 134 -13.17 5.14 -10.04
CA GLY A 134 -13.99 5.61 -11.16
C GLY A 134 -13.90 4.67 -12.36
N HIS A 135 -12.70 4.20 -12.71
CA HIS A 135 -12.46 3.24 -13.79
C HIS A 135 -13.17 1.91 -13.53
N TRP A 136 -13.07 1.37 -12.31
CA TRP A 136 -13.70 0.09 -11.92
C TRP A 136 -15.23 0.13 -11.90
N LYS A 137 -15.83 1.31 -11.76
CA LYS A 137 -17.29 1.48 -11.78
C LYS A 137 -17.88 1.51 -13.20
N ARG A 138 -17.06 1.54 -14.24
CA ARG A 138 -17.52 1.51 -15.64
C ARG A 138 -18.08 0.13 -16.00
N ASN A 139 -19.05 0.08 -16.90
CA ASN A 139 -19.67 -1.17 -17.36
C ASN A 139 -19.83 -1.18 -18.89
N PRO A 140 -19.14 -2.07 -19.63
CA PRO A 140 -18.11 -2.99 -19.15
C PRO A 140 -16.87 -2.23 -18.63
N ILE A 141 -16.05 -2.88 -17.79
CA ILE A 141 -14.79 -2.29 -17.30
C ILE A 141 -13.76 -2.39 -18.44
N PRO A 142 -13.19 -1.28 -18.93
CA PRO A 142 -12.15 -1.35 -19.95
C PRO A 142 -10.91 -2.06 -19.42
N ALA A 143 -10.38 -2.98 -20.22
CA ALA A 143 -9.20 -3.81 -19.90
C ALA A 143 -9.33 -4.65 -18.61
N GLU A 144 -10.53 -5.12 -18.25
CA GLU A 144 -10.77 -5.85 -16.99
C GLU A 144 -9.82 -7.03 -16.74
N GLU A 145 -9.61 -7.90 -17.73
CA GLU A 145 -8.73 -9.07 -17.59
C GLU A 145 -7.29 -8.66 -17.26
N TYR A 146 -6.77 -7.66 -17.97
CA TYR A 146 -5.45 -7.08 -17.73
C TYR A 146 -5.34 -6.48 -16.32
N ILE A 147 -6.38 -5.81 -15.84
CA ILE A 147 -6.42 -5.27 -14.46
C ILE A 147 -6.36 -6.39 -13.43
N ILE A 148 -7.12 -7.47 -13.66
CA ILE A 148 -7.15 -8.65 -12.78
C ILE A 148 -5.78 -9.34 -12.76
N GLU A 149 -5.12 -9.47 -13.91
CA GLU A 149 -3.78 -10.04 -14.01
C GLU A 149 -2.75 -9.22 -13.22
N ARG A 150 -2.81 -7.89 -13.31
CA ARG A 150 -1.89 -7.01 -12.58
C ARG A 150 -2.11 -7.02 -11.07
N LEU A 151 -3.35 -6.82 -10.63
CA LEU A 151 -3.66 -6.59 -9.21
C LEU A 151 -4.02 -7.85 -8.41
N GLY A 152 -4.25 -8.98 -9.08
CA GLY A 152 -4.50 -10.27 -8.45
C GLY A 152 -5.82 -10.36 -7.69
N SER A 153 -5.80 -10.98 -6.51
CA SER A 153 -7.00 -11.31 -5.74
C SER A 153 -7.70 -10.09 -5.13
N GLU A 154 -6.96 -9.01 -4.89
CA GLU A 154 -7.48 -7.82 -4.24
C GLU A 154 -8.54 -7.12 -5.10
N VAL A 155 -8.26 -6.95 -6.39
CA VAL A 155 -9.22 -6.34 -7.31
C VAL A 155 -10.43 -7.23 -7.52
N LYS A 156 -10.29 -8.56 -7.55
CA LYS A 156 -11.44 -9.49 -7.67
C LYS A 156 -12.44 -9.28 -6.54
N ASN A 157 -11.95 -9.10 -5.31
CA ASN A 157 -12.80 -8.84 -4.14
C ASN A 157 -13.48 -7.46 -4.25
N ALA A 158 -12.72 -6.41 -4.59
CA ALA A 158 -13.26 -5.07 -4.78
C ALA A 158 -14.33 -5.01 -5.89
N LEU A 159 -14.09 -5.66 -7.04
CA LEU A 159 -15.05 -5.72 -8.15
C LEU A 159 -16.33 -6.47 -7.77
N LYS A 160 -16.23 -7.54 -6.97
CA LYS A 160 -17.39 -8.26 -6.44
C LYS A 160 -18.26 -7.34 -5.58
N GLU A 161 -17.64 -6.54 -4.72
CA GLU A 161 -18.34 -5.55 -3.89
C GLU A 161 -18.99 -4.46 -4.75
N ILE A 162 -18.26 -3.85 -5.68
CA ILE A 162 -18.77 -2.79 -6.59
C ILE A 162 -19.99 -3.29 -7.37
N ARG A 163 -19.91 -4.51 -7.91
CA ARG A 163 -21.02 -5.14 -8.63
C ARG A 163 -22.23 -5.39 -7.74
N SER A 164 -22.01 -5.81 -6.49
CA SER A 164 -23.09 -6.04 -5.52
C SER A 164 -23.76 -4.75 -5.01
N GLN A 165 -23.02 -3.64 -4.98
CA GLN A 165 -23.49 -2.34 -4.48
C GLN A 165 -24.31 -1.53 -5.50
N SER A 166 -24.52 -2.06 -6.71
CA SER A 166 -25.34 -1.44 -7.77
C SER A 166 -26.84 -1.27 -7.43
N VAL A 167 -27.26 -1.49 -6.17
CA VAL A 167 -28.68 -1.44 -5.72
C VAL A 167 -28.92 -0.64 -4.41
N VAL A 168 -27.99 0.16 -3.89
CA VAL A 168 -28.26 0.94 -2.65
C VAL A 168 -28.27 2.45 -2.89
N SER A 169 -29.45 3.04 -2.72
CA SER A 169 -29.75 4.47 -2.80
C SER A 169 -28.96 5.30 -1.79
N ASP A 170 -28.46 6.45 -2.24
CA ASP A 170 -27.87 7.49 -1.40
C ASP A 170 -28.85 7.94 -0.31
N LYS A 171 -28.51 7.71 0.96
CA LYS A 171 -29.25 8.29 2.09
C LYS A 171 -28.92 9.77 2.17
N GLN A 172 -29.87 10.60 1.75
CA GLN A 172 -29.77 12.05 1.82
C GLN A 172 -29.79 12.51 3.30
N TYR A 173 -28.62 12.80 3.84
CA TYR A 173 -28.49 13.29 5.21
C TYR A 173 -28.73 14.80 5.25
N SER A 174 -29.79 15.25 5.93
CA SER A 174 -30.05 16.68 6.12
C SER A 174 -29.22 17.22 7.31
N PRO A 175 -28.33 18.21 7.10
CA PRO A 175 -27.45 18.72 8.15
C PRO A 175 -28.23 19.53 9.21
N THR A 176 -28.02 19.20 10.49
CA THR A 176 -28.61 19.87 11.66
C THR A 176 -28.08 21.31 11.83
N ILE A 177 -28.81 22.17 12.57
CA ILE A 177 -28.41 23.57 12.81
C ILE A 177 -27.01 23.66 13.43
N LEU A 178 -26.70 22.80 14.40
CA LEU A 178 -25.38 22.73 15.04
C LEU A 178 -24.26 22.43 14.03
N SER A 179 -24.49 21.51 13.08
CA SER A 179 -23.53 21.19 12.04
C SER A 179 -23.26 22.38 11.10
N ARG A 180 -24.27 23.21 10.83
CA ARG A 180 -24.13 24.44 10.02
C ARG A 180 -23.32 25.51 10.73
N ILE A 181 -23.49 25.66 12.04
CA ILE A 181 -22.71 26.59 12.87
C ILE A 181 -21.24 26.15 12.90
N ILE A 182 -20.97 24.87 13.19
CA ILE A 182 -19.62 24.30 13.18
C ILE A 182 -18.95 24.50 11.81
N ALA A 183 -19.65 24.23 10.71
CA ALA A 183 -19.13 24.43 9.36
C ALA A 183 -18.79 25.90 9.08
N ARG A 184 -19.62 26.84 9.54
CA ARG A 184 -19.35 28.29 9.39
C ARG A 184 -18.14 28.73 10.20
N SER A 185 -18.02 28.29 11.45
CA SER A 185 -16.86 28.60 12.30
C SER A 185 -15.57 28.02 11.73
N LYS A 186 -15.57 26.75 11.28
CA LYS A 186 -14.43 26.14 10.60
C LYS A 186 -13.99 26.95 9.38
N ARG A 187 -14.92 27.36 8.51
CA ARG A 187 -14.62 28.20 7.34
C ARG A 187 -13.99 29.54 7.72
N TYR A 188 -14.50 30.18 8.78
CA TYR A 188 -13.94 31.45 9.26
C TYR A 188 -12.50 31.28 9.79
N CYS A 189 -12.25 30.25 10.60
CA CYS A 189 -10.91 29.93 11.09
C CYS A 189 -9.93 29.62 9.96
N LEU A 190 -10.33 28.78 8.99
CA LEU A 190 -9.49 28.47 7.82
C LEU A 190 -9.11 29.74 7.06
N ARG A 191 -10.06 30.66 6.86
CA ARG A 191 -9.81 31.93 6.17
C ARG A 191 -8.80 32.82 6.91
N ILE A 192 -8.85 32.89 8.25
CA ILE A 192 -7.85 33.64 9.05
C ILE A 192 -6.45 33.06 8.84
N LEU A 193 -6.35 31.73 8.77
CA LEU A 193 -5.10 31.01 8.55
C LEU A 193 -4.64 31.01 7.09
N GLY A 194 -5.36 31.69 6.18
CA GLY A 194 -5.05 31.75 4.76
C GLY A 194 -5.40 30.49 3.96
N TYR A 195 -6.21 29.57 4.52
CA TYR A 195 -6.64 28.34 3.87
C TYR A 195 -8.06 28.45 3.31
N THR A 196 -8.27 27.89 2.11
CA THR A 196 -9.61 27.54 1.63
C THR A 196 -10.07 26.23 2.27
N HIS A 197 -11.39 25.95 2.24
CA HIS A 197 -11.92 24.66 2.68
C HIS A 197 -11.34 23.50 1.87
N GLU A 198 -11.19 23.70 0.56
CA GLU A 198 -10.59 22.72 -0.35
C GLU A 198 -9.14 22.41 0.03
N MET A 199 -8.31 23.42 0.30
CA MET A 199 -6.93 23.21 0.77
C MET A 199 -6.88 22.37 2.04
N ALA A 200 -7.79 22.60 2.98
CA ALA A 200 -7.85 21.85 4.24
C ALA A 200 -8.28 20.39 4.03
N GLU A 201 -9.28 20.12 3.18
CA GLU A 201 -9.71 18.76 2.87
C GLU A 201 -8.65 17.99 2.08
N ILE A 202 -7.99 18.64 1.11
CA ILE A 202 -6.84 18.05 0.40
C ILE A 202 -5.72 17.72 1.40
N GLY A 203 -5.36 18.65 2.29
CA GLY A 203 -4.33 18.43 3.30
C GLY A 203 -4.66 17.26 4.24
N LYS A 204 -5.93 17.19 4.69
CA LYS A 204 -6.43 16.09 5.51
C LYS A 204 -6.36 14.76 4.75
N PHE A 205 -6.82 14.72 3.50
CA PHE A 205 -6.79 13.52 2.69
C PHE A 205 -5.36 13.04 2.43
N ARG A 206 -4.44 13.94 2.07
CA ARG A 206 -3.03 13.56 1.83
C ARG A 206 -2.39 12.96 3.09
N LYS A 207 -2.83 13.32 4.29
CA LYS A 207 -2.35 12.76 5.58
C LYS A 207 -3.12 11.53 6.09
N SER A 208 -4.10 11.03 5.33
CA SER A 208 -4.97 9.90 5.73
C SER A 208 -4.26 8.54 5.77
N GLY A 209 -3.18 8.37 5.00
CA GLY A 209 -2.53 7.08 4.79
C GLY A 209 -2.84 6.44 3.43
N GLU A 210 -3.71 7.02 2.60
CA GLU A 210 -4.02 6.47 1.27
C GLU A 210 -3.02 6.86 0.16
N ILE A 211 -2.18 7.87 0.39
CA ILE A 211 -1.28 8.41 -0.65
C ILE A 211 0.04 7.64 -0.67
N HIS A 212 0.49 7.30 -1.87
CA HIS A 212 1.86 6.85 -2.12
C HIS A 212 2.73 8.09 -2.27
N TYR A 213 3.58 8.34 -1.29
CA TYR A 213 4.51 9.46 -1.28
C TYR A 213 5.82 9.15 -2.02
N TRP A 214 6.19 7.88 -2.11
CA TRP A 214 7.40 7.45 -2.81
C TRP A 214 7.24 6.03 -3.35
N MET A 215 7.54 5.81 -4.62
CA MET A 215 7.55 4.48 -5.23
C MET A 215 8.96 3.94 -5.36
N TYR A 216 9.09 2.62 -5.44
CA TYR A 216 10.38 1.95 -5.48
C TYR A 216 10.44 0.96 -6.65
N ASP A 217 11.56 1.02 -7.36
CA ASP A 217 12.04 -0.08 -8.21
C ASP A 217 13.03 -0.96 -7.42
N GLU A 218 13.51 -2.04 -8.03
CA GLU A 218 14.46 -2.97 -7.38
C GLU A 218 15.73 -2.26 -6.92
N TYR A 219 16.28 -1.37 -7.74
CA TYR A 219 17.54 -0.67 -7.44
C TYR A 219 17.40 0.29 -6.26
N SER A 220 16.39 1.16 -6.29
CA SER A 220 16.11 2.16 -5.26
C SER A 220 15.70 1.52 -3.93
N LEU A 221 14.94 0.41 -3.94
CA LEU A 221 14.60 -0.31 -2.72
C LEU A 221 15.84 -0.96 -2.08
N LYS A 222 16.67 -1.65 -2.87
CA LYS A 222 17.94 -2.23 -2.39
C LYS A 222 18.84 -1.14 -1.79
N ARG A 223 18.95 0.01 -2.43
CA ARG A 223 19.71 1.15 -1.90
C ARG A 223 19.15 1.68 -0.58
N ALA A 224 17.84 1.82 -0.46
CA ALA A 224 17.21 2.28 0.78
C ALA A 224 17.47 1.31 1.94
N LEU A 225 17.44 0.00 1.68
CA LEU A 225 17.78 -1.03 2.66
C LEU A 225 19.25 -0.94 3.09
N LEU A 226 20.19 -0.82 2.15
CA LEU A 226 21.61 -0.62 2.46
C LEU A 226 21.85 0.66 3.28
N GLU A 227 21.21 1.77 2.92
CA GLU A 227 21.30 3.04 3.63
C GLU A 227 20.71 3.00 5.05
N ALA A 228 19.77 2.08 5.30
CA ALA A 228 19.22 1.80 6.61
C ALA A 228 20.11 0.88 7.47
N GLY A 229 21.17 0.30 6.90
CA GLY A 229 22.13 -0.57 7.59
C GLY A 229 21.96 -2.07 7.32
N PHE A 230 20.97 -2.46 6.51
CA PHE A 230 20.80 -3.85 6.11
C PHE A 230 21.90 -4.30 5.14
N VAL A 231 22.10 -5.61 5.04
CA VAL A 231 23.04 -6.25 4.12
C VAL A 231 22.34 -7.27 3.23
N ASN A 232 22.97 -7.59 2.09
CA ASN A 232 22.52 -8.60 1.14
C ASN A 232 21.06 -8.46 0.64
N PRO A 233 20.60 -7.25 0.25
CA PRO A 233 19.23 -7.11 -0.23
C PRO A 233 19.06 -7.84 -1.56
N SER A 234 18.05 -8.71 -1.65
CA SER A 234 17.82 -9.59 -2.78
C SER A 234 16.35 -9.67 -3.14
N ARG A 235 16.04 -9.61 -4.44
CA ARG A 235 14.69 -9.83 -4.94
C ARG A 235 14.29 -11.29 -4.68
N ARG A 236 13.03 -11.49 -4.32
CA ARG A 236 12.41 -12.78 -4.11
C ARG A 236 11.15 -12.91 -4.96
N ALA A 237 10.73 -14.14 -5.18
CA ALA A 237 9.36 -14.41 -5.60
C ALA A 237 8.41 -14.28 -4.39
N ALA A 238 7.11 -14.14 -4.66
CA ALA A 238 6.08 -14.05 -3.62
C ALA A 238 6.05 -15.31 -2.72
N ASP A 239 6.33 -16.48 -3.31
CA ASP A 239 6.30 -17.80 -2.70
C ASP A 239 7.68 -18.30 -2.23
N GLN A 240 8.72 -17.47 -2.33
CA GLN A 240 10.08 -17.81 -1.92
C GLN A 240 10.55 -16.87 -0.82
N SER A 241 10.96 -17.43 0.31
CA SER A 241 11.45 -16.66 1.45
C SER A 241 12.52 -17.43 2.23
N ALA A 242 13.47 -16.69 2.81
CA ALA A 242 14.36 -17.24 3.84
C ALA A 242 13.65 -17.48 5.19
N ILE A 243 12.44 -16.95 5.37
CA ILE A 243 11.62 -17.16 6.56
C ILE A 243 11.01 -18.57 6.49
N ALA A 244 11.23 -19.37 7.54
CA ALA A 244 10.70 -20.73 7.62
C ALA A 244 9.17 -20.75 7.52
N ASP A 245 8.65 -21.67 6.72
CA ASP A 245 7.23 -21.92 6.49
C ASP A 245 6.44 -20.68 6.01
N PHE A 246 7.10 -19.71 5.37
CA PHE A 246 6.49 -18.40 5.06
C PHE A 246 5.14 -18.50 4.33
N ASN A 247 5.03 -19.40 3.34
CA ASN A 247 3.82 -19.57 2.55
C ASN A 247 2.64 -20.11 3.37
N SER A 248 2.90 -20.82 4.48
CA SER A 248 1.85 -21.30 5.38
C SER A 248 1.09 -20.18 6.10
N TYR A 249 1.68 -18.98 6.15
CA TYR A 249 1.04 -17.79 6.71
C TYR A 249 0.11 -17.07 5.73
N SER A 250 0.15 -17.42 4.44
CA SER A 250 -0.67 -16.82 3.36
C SER A 250 -0.65 -15.28 3.35
N LEU A 251 0.54 -14.70 3.50
CA LEU A 251 0.73 -13.24 3.52
C LEU A 251 0.88 -12.66 2.10
N ASP A 252 1.77 -13.24 1.29
CA ASP A 252 2.06 -12.83 -0.09
C ASP A 252 1.36 -13.69 -1.16
N THR A 253 0.88 -14.87 -0.76
CA THR A 253 0.20 -15.84 -1.62
C THR A 253 -1.16 -16.21 -1.04
N GLU A 254 -2.07 -16.56 -1.94
CA GLU A 254 -3.35 -17.18 -1.62
C GLU A 254 -3.16 -18.67 -1.26
N ILE A 255 -4.20 -19.28 -0.70
CA ILE A 255 -4.19 -20.71 -0.31
C ILE A 255 -3.96 -21.63 -1.50
N ASP A 256 -4.39 -21.23 -2.69
CA ASP A 256 -4.18 -21.98 -3.94
C ASP A 256 -2.78 -21.77 -4.55
N GLY A 257 -1.92 -20.99 -3.88
CA GLY A 257 -0.57 -20.66 -4.33
C GLY A 257 -0.47 -19.48 -5.29
N SER A 258 -1.60 -18.91 -5.73
CA SER A 258 -1.56 -17.70 -6.56
C SER A 258 -1.00 -16.50 -5.79
N VAL A 259 -0.31 -15.61 -6.50
CA VAL A 259 0.25 -14.40 -5.89
C VAL A 259 -0.88 -13.42 -5.58
N ARG A 260 -0.92 -12.89 -4.36
CA ARG A 260 -1.99 -12.00 -3.92
C ARG A 260 -1.99 -10.68 -4.70
N LYS A 261 -0.83 -10.04 -4.83
CA LYS A 261 -0.59 -8.78 -5.57
C LYS A 261 0.57 -8.96 -6.57
N PRO A 262 0.31 -9.48 -7.78
CA PRO A 262 1.33 -9.80 -8.78
C PRO A 262 2.19 -8.60 -9.23
N ASP A 263 1.64 -7.38 -9.14
CA ASP A 263 2.29 -6.11 -9.41
C ASP A 263 3.31 -5.66 -8.33
N SER A 264 3.61 -6.52 -7.35
CA SER A 264 4.50 -6.17 -6.23
C SER A 264 5.95 -6.59 -6.44
N LEU A 265 6.85 -5.78 -5.90
CA LEU A 265 8.26 -6.06 -5.74
C LEU A 265 8.51 -6.63 -4.34
N PHE A 266 9.08 -7.83 -4.28
CA PHE A 266 9.42 -8.52 -3.03
C PHE A 266 10.93 -8.51 -2.83
N VAL A 267 11.41 -7.91 -1.74
CA VAL A 267 12.85 -7.86 -1.42
C VAL A 267 13.10 -8.30 0.02
N GLU A 268 14.10 -9.16 0.20
CA GLU A 268 14.59 -9.57 1.51
C GLU A 268 15.99 -9.04 1.76
N ALA A 269 16.26 -8.65 3.01
CA ALA A 269 17.59 -8.24 3.48
C ALA A 269 17.81 -8.68 4.93
N MET A 270 19.04 -8.53 5.42
CA MET A 270 19.43 -9.00 6.76
C MET A 270 20.03 -7.88 7.61
N LYS A 271 19.83 -7.97 8.92
CA LYS A 271 20.67 -7.27 9.89
C LYS A 271 21.96 -8.08 10.09
N PRO A 272 23.17 -7.48 9.99
CA PRO A 272 24.42 -8.20 10.23
C PRO A 272 24.51 -8.74 11.67
N LEU A 273 25.38 -9.73 11.88
CA LEU A 273 25.68 -10.32 13.19
C LEU A 273 26.45 -9.36 14.11
#